data_AF-A0A1V4UND9-F1
#
_entry.id   AF-A0A1V4UND9-F1
#
_cell.length_a   1.000
_cell.length_b   1.000
_cell.length_c   1.000
_cell.angle_alpha   90.00
_cell.angle_beta   90.00
_cell.angle_gamma   90.00
#
_symmetry.space_group_name_H-M   'P 1'
#
loop_
_entity.id
_entity.type
_entity.pdbx_description
1 polymer ?
#
loop_
_entity_poly.entity_id
_entity_poly.type
_entity_poly.pdbx_seq_one_letter_code
_entity_poly.pdbx_strand_id
1 'polypeptide(L)'
;MQNFGDAFYFTVVAVSTVGFGDIVPESGEGKLITLAMIISGIILIPFHAARIFRTWLRNAQEKKVLICQSCGLDRHDVDAKYCKNCGSSISDENPSS
;
A
#
# COMPACT_ATOMS: atom_id res chain seq x y z
N MET A 1 -32.85 0.19 10.25
CA MET A 1 -31.80 -0.28 11.19
C MET A 1 -32.44 -0.59 12.53
N GLN A 2 -32.69 -1.86 12.81
CA GLN A 2 -33.35 -2.30 14.05
C GLN A 2 -32.40 -3.05 14.98
N ASN A 3 -31.29 -3.57 14.46
CA ASN A 3 -30.28 -4.30 15.21
C ASN A 3 -28.86 -3.92 14.74
N PHE A 4 -27.84 -4.39 15.46
CA PHE A 4 -26.42 -4.13 15.13
C PHE A 4 -26.00 -4.73 13.78
N GLY A 5 -26.56 -5.90 13.42
CA GLY A 5 -26.26 -6.56 12.14
C GLY A 5 -26.66 -5.72 10.94
N ASP A 6 -27.85 -5.10 10.98
CA ASP A 6 -28.32 -4.17 9.94
C ASP A 6 -27.37 -2.98 9.76
N ALA A 7 -26.86 -2.43 10.85
CA ALA A 7 -25.94 -1.29 10.84
C ALA A 7 -24.56 -1.67 10.29
N PHE A 8 -24.05 -2.85 10.66
CA PHE A 8 -22.81 -3.38 10.12
C PHE A 8 -22.94 -3.67 8.62
N TYR A 9 -24.01 -4.35 8.20
CA TYR A 9 -24.30 -4.64 6.79
C TYR A 9 -24.38 -3.36 5.96
N PHE A 10 -25.15 -2.37 6.42
CA PHE A 10 -25.23 -1.06 5.77
C PHE A 10 -23.85 -0.43 5.61
N THR A 11 -23.03 -0.46 6.67
CA THR A 11 -21.67 0.09 6.65
C THR A 11 -20.81 -0.60 5.60
N VAL A 12 -20.83 -1.93 5.55
CA VAL A 12 -20.06 -2.70 4.56
C VAL A 12 -20.50 -2.37 3.14
N VAL A 13 -21.80 -2.38 2.86
CA VAL A 13 -22.36 -2.10 1.52
C VAL A 13 -22.10 -0.65 1.09
N ALA A 14 -22.14 0.31 2.02
CA ALA A 14 -21.82 1.71 1.74
C ALA A 14 -20.33 1.93 1.50
N VAL A 15 -19.46 1.39 2.36
CA VAL A 15 -17.99 1.54 2.26
C VAL A 15 -17.44 0.81 1.03
N SER A 16 -17.98 -0.35 0.70
CA SER A 16 -17.64 -1.08 -0.53
C SER A 16 -18.23 -0.44 -1.79
N THR A 17 -18.97 0.66 -1.66
CA THR A 17 -19.64 1.38 -2.76
C THR A 17 -20.68 0.55 -3.52
N VAL A 18 -21.12 -0.58 -2.97
CA VAL A 18 -22.13 -1.45 -3.58
C VAL A 18 -23.52 -0.79 -3.53
N GLY A 19 -23.89 -0.21 -2.38
CA GLY A 19 -25.04 0.69 -2.27
C GLY A 19 -26.42 0.08 -2.62
N PHE A 20 -26.75 -1.12 -2.13
CA PHE A 20 -28.03 -1.78 -2.41
C PHE A 20 -29.27 -0.95 -2.01
N GLY A 21 -29.17 -0.08 -1.02
CA GLY A 21 -30.24 0.83 -0.61
C GLY A 21 -31.44 0.16 0.07
N ASP A 22 -31.30 -1.12 0.40
CA ASP A 22 -32.27 -1.95 1.12
C ASP A 22 -32.40 -1.57 2.61
N ILE A 23 -31.32 -1.06 3.21
CA ILE A 23 -31.29 -0.55 4.57
C ILE A 23 -30.69 0.85 4.57
N VAL A 24 -31.39 1.82 5.17
CA VAL A 24 -30.92 3.20 5.31
C VAL A 24 -31.22 3.77 6.70
N PRO A 25 -30.42 4.73 7.19
CA PRO A 25 -30.72 5.45 8.43
C PRO A 25 -31.90 6.40 8.22
N GLU A 26 -33.01 6.14 8.90
CA GLU A 26 -34.21 6.99 8.88
C GLU A 26 -34.04 8.25 9.76
N SER A 27 -33.34 8.10 10.89
CA SER A 27 -33.15 9.18 11.89
C SER A 27 -32.13 10.23 11.44
N GLY A 28 -32.35 11.49 11.83
CA GLY A 28 -31.44 12.60 11.51
C GLY A 28 -30.02 12.38 12.05
N GLU A 29 -29.90 11.87 13.28
CA GLU A 29 -28.62 11.54 13.91
C GLU A 29 -27.90 10.40 13.17
N GLY A 30 -28.62 9.36 12.75
CA GLY A 30 -28.07 8.25 11.97
C GLY A 30 -27.54 8.69 10.61
N LYS A 31 -28.21 9.65 9.96
CA LYS A 31 -27.75 10.27 8.71
C LYS A 31 -26.46 11.07 8.91
N LEU A 32 -26.34 11.82 10.00
CA LEU A 32 -25.13 12.60 10.31
C LEU A 32 -23.92 11.69 10.55
N ILE A 33 -24.09 10.61 11.34
CA ILE A 33 -23.04 9.63 11.60
C ILE A 33 -22.62 8.94 10.29
N THR A 34 -23.59 8.56 9.46
CA THR A 34 -23.35 7.97 8.14
C THR A 34 -22.51 8.88 7.25
N LEU A 35 -22.85 10.18 7.20
CA LEU A 35 -22.09 11.15 6.43
C LEU A 35 -20.64 11.27 6.93
N ALA A 36 -20.45 11.33 8.25
CA ALA A 36 -19.12 11.38 8.86
C ALA A 36 -18.29 10.12 8.55
N MET A 37 -18.92 8.93 8.56
CA MET A 37 -18.27 7.67 8.20
C MET A 37 -17.85 7.62 6.73
N ILE A 38 -18.69 8.12 5.81
CA ILE A 38 -18.36 8.15 4.39
C ILE A 38 -17.17 9.08 4.13
N ILE A 39 -17.20 10.29 4.72
CA ILE A 39 -16.11 11.26 4.58
C ILE A 39 -14.80 10.68 5.16
N SER A 40 -14.85 10.06 6.34
CA SER A 40 -13.65 9.46 6.94
C SER A 40 -13.13 8.29 6.11
N GLY A 41 -14.00 7.44 5.55
CA GLY A 41 -13.63 6.37 4.63
C GLY A 41 -12.90 6.87 3.39
N ILE A 42 -13.42 7.92 2.75
CA ILE A 42 -12.82 8.53 1.53
C ILE A 42 -11.44 9.12 1.82
N ILE A 43 -11.21 9.65 3.02
CA ILE A 43 -9.92 10.27 3.38
C ILE A 43 -8.91 9.21 3.83
N LEU A 44 -9.32 8.32 4.74
CA LEU A 44 -8.41 7.39 5.41
C LEU A 44 -8.01 6.24 4.50
N ILE A 45 -8.95 5.63 3.76
CA ILE A 45 -8.66 4.44 2.95
C ILE A 45 -7.57 4.73 1.90
N PRO A 46 -7.65 5.79 1.08
CA PRO A 46 -6.60 6.11 0.11
C PRO A 46 -5.28 6.52 0.77
N PHE A 47 -5.34 7.23 1.90
CA PHE A 47 -4.13 7.63 2.64
C PHE A 47 -3.34 6.42 3.13
N HIS A 48 -4.03 5.48 3.79
CA HIS A 48 -3.40 4.25 4.27
C HIS A 48 -2.94 3.36 3.12
N ALA A 49 -3.77 3.18 2.09
CA ALA A 49 -3.41 2.41 0.90
C ALA A 49 -2.16 3.00 0.22
N ALA A 50 -2.10 4.32 0.03
CA ALA A 50 -0.96 4.99 -0.59
C ALA A 50 0.32 4.85 0.25
N ARG A 51 0.23 4.92 1.59
CA ARG A 51 1.40 4.72 2.46
C ARG A 51 1.95 3.30 2.34
N ILE A 52 1.08 2.29 2.41
CA ILE A 52 1.48 0.88 2.28
C ILE A 52 2.08 0.64 0.90
N PHE A 53 1.40 1.11 -0.15
CA PHE A 53 1.85 0.95 -1.53
C PHE A 53 3.21 1.61 -1.80
N ARG A 54 3.44 2.83 -1.28
CA ARG A 54 4.73 3.52 -1.39
C ARG A 54 5.86 2.79 -0.66
N THR A 55 5.57 2.14 0.47
CA THR A 55 6.56 1.34 1.19
C THR A 55 6.87 0.06 0.41
N TRP A 56 5.85 -0.62 -0.11
CA TRP A 56 6.03 -1.81 -0.94
C TRP A 56 6.86 -1.52 -2.20
N LEU A 57 6.54 -0.43 -2.92
CA LEU A 57 7.31 -0.02 -4.10
C LEU A 57 8.77 0.34 -3.77
N ARG A 58 9.02 0.98 -2.62
CA ARG A 58 10.38 1.30 -2.19
C ARG A 58 11.19 0.05 -1.89
N ASN A 59 10.60 -0.90 -1.16
CA ASN A 59 11.25 -2.17 -0.86
C ASN A 59 11.48 -3.00 -2.14
N ALA A 60 10.54 -2.98 -3.09
CA ALA A 60 10.67 -3.65 -4.38
C ALA A 60 11.73 -3.01 -5.31
N GLN A 61 12.24 -1.82 -4.99
CA GLN A 61 13.28 -1.12 -5.74
C GLN A 61 14.58 -0.98 -4.96
N GLU A 62 14.77 -1.78 -3.91
CA GLU A 62 16.02 -1.81 -3.17
C GLU A 62 17.16 -2.32 -4.07
N LYS A 63 18.25 -1.56 -4.13
CA LYS A 63 19.46 -1.88 -4.89
C LYS A 63 20.67 -1.72 -3.99
N LYS A 64 21.60 -2.67 -4.06
CA LYS A 64 22.89 -2.52 -3.39
C LYS A 64 23.78 -1.55 -4.16
N VAL A 65 24.45 -0.66 -3.44
CA VAL A 65 25.42 0.28 -4.01
C VAL A 65 26.80 -0.38 -3.92
N LEU A 66 27.23 -0.94 -5.05
CA LEU A 66 28.49 -1.65 -5.23
C LEU A 66 29.04 -1.29 -6.61
N ILE A 67 30.26 -0.77 -6.65
CA ILE A 67 30.94 -0.39 -7.88
C ILE A 67 31.51 -1.63 -8.55
N CYS A 68 31.05 -1.92 -9.76
CA CYS A 68 31.63 -2.92 -10.63
C CYS A 68 33.03 -2.48 -11.06
N GLN A 69 34.06 -3.25 -10.68
CA GLN A 69 35.45 -2.96 -11.01
C GLN A 69 35.77 -3.05 -12.52
N SER A 70 34.90 -3.69 -13.32
CA SER A 70 35.13 -3.86 -14.76
C SER A 70 34.55 -2.74 -15.62
N CYS A 71 33.44 -2.12 -15.21
CA CYS A 71 32.74 -1.11 -16.03
C CYS A 71 32.26 0.13 -15.27
N GLY A 72 32.44 0.18 -13.95
CA GLY A 72 32.07 1.34 -13.13
C GLY A 72 30.58 1.49 -12.80
N LEU A 73 29.71 0.52 -13.15
CA LEU A 73 28.30 0.56 -12.73
C LEU A 73 28.21 0.42 -11.20
N ASP A 74 27.43 1.26 -10.54
CA ASP A 74 27.37 1.37 -9.08
C ASP A 74 26.11 0.78 -8.42
N ARG A 75 25.01 0.58 -9.18
CA ARG A 75 23.73 0.08 -8.65
C ARG A 75 23.34 -1.28 -9.22
N HIS A 76 23.22 -2.26 -8.34
CA HIS A 76 22.88 -3.65 -8.66
C HIS A 76 21.67 -4.14 -7.87
N ASP A 77 20.94 -5.11 -8.42
CA ASP A 77 19.87 -5.78 -7.67
C ASP A 77 20.49 -6.49 -6.46
N VAL A 78 19.75 -6.58 -5.35
CA VAL A 78 20.29 -7.05 -4.06
C VAL A 78 20.91 -8.45 -4.14
N ASP A 79 20.34 -9.32 -4.96
CA ASP A 79 20.75 -10.70 -5.21
C ASP A 79 21.66 -10.85 -6.44
N ALA A 80 22.09 -9.75 -7.06
CA ALA A 80 22.94 -9.80 -8.24
C ALA A 80 24.33 -10.37 -7.91
N LYS A 81 24.67 -11.50 -8.54
CA LYS A 81 26.01 -12.12 -8.52
C LYS A 81 26.91 -11.64 -9.67
N TYR A 82 26.30 -11.08 -10.72
CA TYR A 82 26.98 -10.60 -11.92
C TYR A 82 26.47 -9.20 -12.28
N CYS A 83 27.35 -8.37 -12.85
CA CYS A 83 26.99 -7.06 -13.34
C CYS A 83 26.08 -7.18 -14.58
N LYS A 84 24.88 -6.60 -14.53
CA LYS A 84 23.92 -6.61 -15.65
C LYS A 84 24.38 -5.87 -16.91
N ASN A 85 25.41 -5.01 -16.79
CA ASN A 85 25.93 -4.23 -17.91
C ASN A 85 27.08 -4.93 -18.64
N CYS A 86 28.01 -5.57 -17.91
CA CYS A 86 29.22 -6.17 -18.51
C CYS A 86 29.41 -7.67 -18.24
N GLY A 87 28.59 -8.28 -17.38
CA GLY A 87 28.66 -9.71 -17.08
C GLY A 87 29.77 -10.15 -16.12
N SER A 88 30.60 -9.23 -15.61
CA SER A 88 31.62 -9.60 -14.62
C SER A 88 31.00 -9.98 -13.27
N SER A 89 31.63 -10.92 -12.56
CA SER A 89 31.18 -11.33 -11.22
C SER A 89 31.39 -10.19 -10.24
N ILE A 90 30.35 -9.88 -9.47
CA ILE A 90 30.38 -8.89 -8.40
C ILE A 90 30.29 -9.68 -7.09
N SER A 91 31.41 -9.82 -6.38
CA SER A 91 31.44 -10.48 -5.07
C SER A 91 30.92 -9.52 -4.01
N ASP A 92 30.06 -10.03 -3.12
CA ASP A 92 29.62 -9.34 -1.90
C ASP A 92 30.73 -9.35 -0.84
N GLU A 93 31.97 -9.01 -1.22
CA GLU A 93 33.02 -8.70 -0.26
C GLU A 93 32.72 -7.33 0.33
N ASN A 94 31.86 -7.33 1.32
CA ASN A 94 31.55 -6.22 2.17
C ASN A 94 32.85 -5.68 2.82
N PRO A 95 33.37 -4.49 2.46
CA PRO A 95 34.50 -3.91 3.17
C PRO A 95 33.99 -3.18 4.42
N SER A 96 33.34 -3.92 5.32
CA SER A 96 33.03 -3.45 6.68
C SER A 96 33.52 -4.45 7.72
N SER A 97 34.82 -4.37 7.99
CA SER A 97 35.44 -4.66 9.29
C SER A 97 36.43 -3.56 9.61
#